data_AF-A0A922JCQ3-F1
#
_entry.id   AF-A0A922JCQ3-F1
#
_cell.length_a   1.000
_cell.length_b   1.000
_cell.length_c   1.000
_cell.angle_alpha   90.00
_cell.angle_beta   90.00
_cell.angle_gamma   90.00
#
_symmetry.space_group_name_H-M   'P 1'
#
loop_
_entity.id
_entity.type
_entity.pdbx_description
1 polymer ?
#
loop_
_entity_poly.entity_id
_entity_poly.type
_entity_poly.pdbx_seq_one_letter_code
_entity_poly.pdbx_strand_id
1 'polypeptide(L)'
;MLHELEPVTLQVLHELVSLVHEHVKVSDRFQPAQYTSVNDSDSGVKVENKKVVTANLFHLEDDQVAKILCTLESSVLQHVFLNMARNFPRTLEALILHMLSPVGAEVLTRKFDEMDQQLSEEDRNKFYQVFYGAFDDQFTAMDAILNGKESFALRAFKNVLDKYIGVNLDGPK
;
A
#
# COMPACT_ATOMS: atom_id res chain seq x y z
N MET A 1 25.58 -5.81 -6.23
CA MET A 1 26.06 -6.23 -4.89
C MET A 1 24.86 -6.64 -4.05
N LEU A 2 24.39 -7.89 -4.20
CA LEU A 2 23.34 -8.47 -3.35
C LEU A 2 23.92 -9.41 -2.27
N HIS A 3 25.23 -9.68 -2.32
CA HIS A 3 25.90 -10.72 -1.53
C HIS A 3 26.34 -10.25 -0.13
N GLU A 4 26.16 -8.97 0.20
CA GLU A 4 26.48 -8.39 1.52
C GLU A 4 25.22 -8.10 2.35
N LEU A 5 24.06 -8.51 1.86
CA LEU A 5 22.80 -8.31 2.56
C LEU A 5 22.63 -9.33 3.67
N GLU A 6 22.21 -8.86 4.84
CA GLU A 6 21.76 -9.74 5.91
C GLU A 6 20.64 -10.66 5.39
N PRO A 7 20.61 -11.95 5.79
CA PRO A 7 19.65 -12.92 5.26
C PRO A 7 18.19 -12.47 5.34
N VAL A 8 17.84 -11.75 6.41
CA VAL A 8 16.51 -11.17 6.62
C VAL A 8 16.19 -10.14 5.53
N THR A 9 17.10 -9.21 5.27
CA THR A 9 16.93 -8.16 4.26
C THR A 9 16.78 -8.75 2.85
N LEU A 10 17.53 -9.80 2.54
CA LEU A 10 17.44 -10.48 1.24
C LEU A 10 16.12 -11.25 1.07
N GLN A 11 15.65 -11.90 2.13
CA GLN A 11 14.36 -12.59 2.13
C GLN A 11 13.20 -11.62 1.89
N VAL A 12 13.20 -10.50 2.62
CA VAL A 12 12.15 -9.48 2.51
C VAL A 12 12.17 -8.79 1.15
N LEU A 13 13.36 -8.49 0.63
CA LEU A 13 13.52 -7.97 -0.73
C LEU A 13 12.91 -8.93 -1.76
N HIS A 14 13.20 -10.22 -1.64
CA HIS A 14 12.63 -11.23 -2.52
C HIS A 14 11.10 -11.30 -2.41
N GLU A 15 10.56 -11.22 -1.20
CA GLU A 15 9.12 -11.25 -0.93
C GLU A 15 8.40 -10.05 -1.56
N LEU A 16 8.88 -8.82 -1.34
CA LEU A 16 8.31 -7.62 -1.95
C LEU A 16 8.41 -7.62 -3.47
N VAL A 17 9.56 -8.03 -4.02
CA VAL A 17 9.73 -8.13 -5.48
C VAL A 17 8.77 -9.16 -6.08
N SER A 18 8.64 -10.33 -5.45
CA SER A 18 7.72 -11.38 -5.89
C SER A 18 6.27 -10.91 -5.87
N LEU A 19 5.86 -10.23 -4.79
CA LEU A 19 4.52 -9.71 -4.60
C LEU A 19 4.15 -8.68 -5.69
N VAL A 20 5.06 -7.74 -5.97
CA VAL A 20 4.85 -6.75 -7.04
C VAL A 20 4.75 -7.42 -8.40
N HIS A 21 5.60 -8.41 -8.68
CA HIS A 21 5.59 -9.11 -9.95
C HIS A 21 4.34 -9.97 -10.15
N GLU A 22 3.80 -10.56 -9.08
CA GLU A 22 2.52 -11.27 -9.14
C GLU A 22 1.37 -10.30 -9.42
N HIS A 23 1.31 -9.15 -8.72
CA HIS A 23 0.28 -8.15 -8.93
C HIS A 23 0.28 -7.62 -10.37
N VAL A 24 1.44 -7.26 -10.92
CA VAL A 24 1.55 -6.80 -12.32
C VAL A 24 1.06 -7.87 -13.30
N LYS A 25 1.46 -9.14 -13.12
CA LYS A 25 0.99 -10.26 -13.96
C LYS A 25 -0.52 -10.48 -13.89
N VAL A 26 -1.12 -10.28 -12.71
CA VAL A 26 -2.55 -10.41 -12.50
C VAL A 26 -3.30 -9.26 -13.17
N SER A 27 -2.83 -8.01 -13.00
CA SER A 27 -3.42 -6.84 -13.67
C SER A 27 -3.38 -6.96 -15.19
N ASP A 28 -2.30 -7.49 -15.77
CA ASP A 28 -2.17 -7.73 -17.23
C ASP A 28 -3.17 -8.78 -17.76
N ARG A 29 -3.63 -9.72 -16.92
CA ARG A 29 -4.65 -10.71 -17.31
C ARG A 29 -6.08 -10.14 -17.35
N PHE A 30 -6.32 -8.99 -16.73
CA PHE A 30 -7.67 -8.46 -16.50
C PHE A 30 -8.07 -7.25 -17.38
N GLN A 31 -7.34 -6.95 -18.46
CA GLN A 31 -7.76 -5.96 -19.48
C GLN A 31 -7.83 -6.57 -20.89
N PRO A 32 -8.87 -6.27 -21.70
CA PRO A 32 -10.28 -6.55 -21.43
C PRO A 32 -10.88 -7.48 -22.53
N ALA A 33 -11.53 -8.57 -22.12
CA ALA A 33 -12.53 -9.20 -22.98
C ALA A 33 -13.79 -8.31 -22.96
N GLN A 34 -14.08 -7.75 -24.12
CA GLN A 34 -15.18 -6.83 -24.44
C GLN A 34 -16.47 -7.14 -23.67
N TYR A 35 -16.98 -6.15 -22.94
CA TYR A 35 -18.36 -6.14 -22.47
C TYR A 35 -19.28 -5.91 -23.67
N THR A 36 -19.86 -6.98 -24.21
CA THR A 36 -21.05 -6.89 -25.06
C THR A 36 -22.27 -6.66 -24.19
N SER A 37 -22.80 -5.44 -24.30
CA SER A 37 -24.13 -5.04 -23.86
C SER A 37 -25.20 -5.95 -24.44
N VAL A 38 -26.04 -6.55 -23.58
CA VAL A 38 -27.41 -6.97 -23.91
C VAL A 38 -28.30 -6.71 -22.70
N ASN A 39 -29.25 -5.78 -22.84
CA ASN A 39 -30.41 -5.63 -21.97
C ASN A 39 -31.27 -6.90 -22.04
N ASP A 40 -31.85 -7.37 -20.94
CA ASP A 40 -33.23 -7.02 -20.56
C ASP A 40 -33.80 -7.98 -19.50
N SER A 41 -34.82 -7.48 -18.81
CA SER A 41 -35.93 -8.18 -18.17
C SER A 41 -35.84 -8.77 -16.73
N ASP A 42 -36.88 -8.36 -16.02
CA ASP A 42 -37.33 -8.49 -14.64
C ASP A 42 -37.73 -9.92 -14.21
N SER A 43 -37.44 -10.30 -12.96
CA SER A 43 -38.43 -10.95 -12.08
C SER A 43 -37.85 -11.15 -10.67
N GLY A 44 -38.61 -10.70 -9.68
CA GLY A 44 -38.25 -10.83 -8.27
C GLY A 44 -38.37 -12.27 -7.74
N VAL A 45 -37.38 -12.67 -6.93
CA VAL A 45 -37.54 -13.70 -5.89
C VAL A 45 -36.69 -13.31 -4.68
N LYS A 46 -37.35 -13.24 -3.52
CA LYS A 46 -36.77 -13.12 -2.17
C LYS A 46 -35.69 -14.18 -1.92
N VAL A 47 -34.47 -13.76 -1.58
CA VAL A 47 -33.46 -14.61 -0.92
C VAL A 47 -32.72 -13.81 0.15
N GLU A 48 -32.93 -14.25 1.39
CA GLU A 48 -32.03 -14.29 2.56
C GLU A 48 -30.99 -13.19 2.79
N ASN A 49 -31.18 -12.50 3.93
CA ASN A 49 -30.20 -12.39 5.01
C ASN A 49 -28.72 -12.18 4.59
N LYS A 50 -28.44 -11.05 3.93
CA LYS A 50 -27.06 -10.60 3.74
C LYS A 50 -26.62 -9.73 4.91
N LYS A 51 -25.81 -10.35 5.76
CA LYS A 51 -24.76 -9.74 6.59
C LYS A 51 -24.57 -8.26 6.28
N VAL A 52 -24.85 -7.40 7.27
CA VAL A 52 -24.41 -6.01 7.27
C VAL A 52 -22.94 -6.01 6.88
N VAL A 53 -22.69 -5.43 5.73
CA VAL A 53 -21.42 -5.40 5.04
C VAL A 53 -20.45 -4.63 5.93
N THR A 54 -19.63 -5.36 6.70
CA THR A 54 -18.39 -4.92 7.33
C THR A 54 -17.35 -4.56 6.25
N ALA A 55 -17.70 -3.77 5.23
CA ALA A 55 -16.83 -3.56 4.08
C ALA A 55 -15.63 -2.66 4.38
N ASN A 56 -15.64 -1.89 5.48
CA ASN A 56 -14.71 -0.78 5.58
C ASN A 56 -13.86 -0.73 6.86
N LEU A 57 -13.54 -1.87 7.47
CA LEU A 57 -12.38 -1.91 8.40
C LEU A 57 -11.09 -2.09 7.61
N PHE A 58 -10.08 -1.29 7.90
CA PHE A 58 -8.72 -1.57 7.49
C PHE A 58 -8.21 -2.72 8.36
N HIS A 59 -8.46 -3.95 7.93
CA HIS A 59 -7.79 -5.08 8.53
C HIS A 59 -6.38 -5.14 7.97
N LEU A 60 -5.39 -4.90 8.83
CA LEU A 60 -3.99 -5.22 8.54
C LEU A 60 -3.88 -6.68 8.03
N GLU A 61 -4.81 -7.55 8.46
CA GLU A 61 -4.94 -8.94 8.01
C GLU A 61 -5.18 -9.12 6.50
N ASP A 62 -5.72 -8.13 5.80
CA ASP A 62 -6.03 -8.24 4.37
C ASP A 62 -4.97 -7.57 3.48
N ASP A 63 -4.07 -6.77 4.06
CA ASP A 63 -3.02 -6.06 3.33
C ASP A 63 -1.64 -6.67 3.55
N GLN A 64 -1.21 -7.48 2.58
CA GLN A 64 0.09 -8.14 2.61
C GLN A 64 1.27 -7.15 2.62
N VAL A 65 1.17 -6.02 1.89
CA VAL A 65 2.23 -5.00 1.87
C VAL A 65 2.35 -4.34 3.24
N ALA A 66 1.22 -3.91 3.83
CA ALA A 66 1.23 -3.29 5.15
C ALA A 66 1.73 -4.24 6.24
N LYS A 67 1.40 -5.55 6.17
CA LYS A 67 1.96 -6.55 7.09
C LYS A 67 3.46 -6.62 7.03
N ILE A 68 4.01 -6.79 5.82
CA ILE A 68 5.46 -6.87 5.60
C ILE A 68 6.10 -5.62 6.20
N LEU A 69 5.65 -4.42 5.79
CA LEU A 69 6.18 -3.15 6.30
C LEU A 69 6.07 -3.01 7.82
N CYS A 70 4.98 -3.50 8.43
CA CYS A 70 4.74 -3.39 9.87
C CYS A 70 5.66 -4.30 10.69
N THR A 71 5.93 -5.52 10.19
CA THR A 71 6.78 -6.51 10.87
C THR A 71 8.28 -6.18 10.82
N LEU A 72 8.70 -5.30 9.91
CA LEU A 72 10.10 -4.98 9.71
C LEU A 72 10.59 -3.91 10.68
N GLU A 73 11.84 -4.05 11.10
CA GLU A 73 12.58 -2.96 11.73
C GLU A 73 12.85 -1.84 10.72
N SER A 74 12.86 -0.60 11.20
CA SER A 74 13.12 0.61 10.39
C SER A 74 14.48 0.55 9.67
N SER A 75 15.51 0.03 10.34
CA SER A 75 16.86 -0.19 9.78
C SER A 75 16.86 -1.19 8.61
N VAL A 76 16.18 -2.33 8.78
CA VAL A 76 16.05 -3.35 7.73
C VAL A 76 15.27 -2.78 6.55
N LEU A 77 14.19 -2.05 6.81
CA LEU A 77 13.38 -1.43 5.77
C LEU A 77 14.19 -0.42 4.95
N GLN A 78 15.01 0.41 5.61
CA GLN A 78 15.92 1.33 4.94
C GLN A 78 16.83 0.58 3.96
N HIS A 79 17.46 -0.52 4.39
CA HIS A 79 18.31 -1.33 3.53
C HIS A 79 17.55 -1.97 2.37
N VAL A 80 16.34 -2.48 2.60
CA VAL A 80 15.48 -3.05 1.55
C VAL A 80 15.18 -2.00 0.50
N PHE A 81 14.70 -0.81 0.90
CA PHE A 81 14.36 0.25 -0.05
C PHE A 81 15.56 0.81 -0.80
N LEU A 82 16.72 0.96 -0.16
CA LEU A 82 17.94 1.34 -0.86
C LEU A 82 18.33 0.31 -1.93
N ASN A 83 18.12 -0.97 -1.67
CA ASN A 83 18.39 -2.02 -2.64
C ASN A 83 17.36 -2.07 -3.76
N MET A 84 16.08 -1.87 -3.45
CA MET A 84 15.03 -1.75 -4.47
C MET A 84 15.28 -0.53 -5.36
N ALA A 85 15.56 0.64 -4.78
CA ALA A 85 15.85 1.86 -5.53
C ALA A 85 17.03 1.70 -6.50
N ARG A 86 18.09 1.01 -6.09
CA ARG A 86 19.31 0.83 -6.91
C ARG A 86 19.19 -0.28 -7.95
N ASN A 87 18.54 -1.39 -7.62
CA ASN A 87 18.57 -2.61 -8.45
C ASN A 87 17.22 -2.89 -9.13
N PHE A 88 16.11 -2.44 -8.54
CA PHE A 88 14.75 -2.71 -8.97
C PHE A 88 13.85 -1.46 -8.92
N PRO A 89 14.27 -0.31 -9.51
CA PRO A 89 13.55 0.96 -9.34
C PRO A 89 12.09 0.90 -9.81
N ARG A 90 11.81 0.19 -10.90
CA ARG A 90 10.43 -0.02 -11.40
C ARG A 90 9.58 -0.86 -10.47
N THR A 91 10.18 -1.78 -9.72
CA THR A 91 9.48 -2.57 -8.71
C THR A 91 9.17 -1.73 -7.47
N LEU A 92 10.09 -0.84 -7.07
CA LEU A 92 9.84 0.14 -6.01
C LEU A 92 8.72 1.12 -6.40
N GLU A 93 8.77 1.62 -7.64
CA GLU A 93 7.76 2.51 -8.19
C GLU A 93 6.37 1.86 -8.18
N ALA A 94 6.24 0.64 -8.71
CA ALA A 94 4.97 -0.08 -8.70
C ALA A 94 4.47 -0.38 -7.28
N LEU A 95 5.38 -0.71 -6.34
CA LEU A 95 5.04 -0.91 -4.94
C LEU A 95 4.38 0.34 -4.34
N ILE A 96 5.03 1.50 -4.49
CA ILE A 96 4.58 2.75 -3.87
C ILE A 96 3.38 3.36 -4.58
N LEU A 97 3.35 3.36 -5.92
CA LEU A 97 2.31 4.04 -6.69
C LEU A 97 1.04 3.21 -6.88
N HIS A 98 1.13 1.88 -6.84
CA HIS A 98 0.01 1.02 -7.24
C HIS A 98 -0.41 0.01 -6.18
N MET A 99 0.49 -0.37 -5.27
CA MET A 99 0.20 -1.41 -4.27
C MET A 99 0.11 -0.88 -2.85
N LEU A 100 0.54 0.36 -2.60
CA LEU A 100 0.50 0.96 -1.28
C LEU A 100 -0.93 1.32 -0.91
N SER A 101 -1.58 0.48 -0.10
CA SER A 101 -2.89 0.80 0.44
C SER A 101 -2.79 1.96 1.45
N PRO A 102 -3.93 2.56 1.85
CA PRO A 102 -3.93 3.55 2.92
C PRO A 102 -3.30 3.04 4.24
N VAL A 103 -3.47 1.76 4.58
CA VAL A 103 -2.83 1.15 5.76
C VAL A 103 -1.33 1.05 5.55
N GLY A 104 -0.92 0.60 4.37
CA GLY A 104 0.48 0.52 3.98
C GLY A 104 1.16 1.88 4.04
N ALA A 105 0.49 2.94 3.58
CA ALA A 105 0.99 4.31 3.61
C ALA A 105 1.15 4.84 5.04
N GLU A 106 0.19 4.60 5.94
CA GLU A 106 0.35 4.98 7.35
C GLU A 106 1.51 4.23 8.02
N VAL A 107 1.60 2.91 7.81
CA VAL A 107 2.72 2.10 8.35
C VAL A 107 4.05 2.57 7.78
N LEU A 108 4.12 2.83 6.48
CA LEU A 108 5.32 3.32 5.79
C LEU A 108 5.78 4.66 6.35
N THR A 109 4.87 5.62 6.48
CA THR A 109 5.23 6.95 7.01
C THR A 109 5.67 6.89 8.47
N ARG A 110 5.09 6.00 9.27
CA ARG A 110 5.59 5.73 10.63
C ARG A 110 7.01 5.17 10.60
N LYS A 111 7.33 4.28 9.67
CA LYS A 111 8.68 3.75 9.51
C LYS A 111 9.67 4.83 9.08
N PHE A 112 9.26 5.78 8.24
CA PHE A 112 10.07 6.96 7.92
C PHE A 112 10.30 7.84 9.15
N ASP A 113 9.28 8.09 9.97
CA ASP A 113 9.44 8.81 11.23
C ASP A 113 10.44 8.11 12.19
N GLU A 114 10.39 6.77 12.27
CA GLU A 114 11.32 5.95 13.06
C GLU A 114 12.76 6.06 12.51
N MET A 115 12.93 5.99 11.20
CA MET A 115 14.24 6.14 10.54
C MET A 115 14.82 7.53 10.77
N ASP A 116 14.01 8.57 10.66
CA ASP A 116 14.43 9.97 10.83
C ASP A 116 14.95 10.25 12.24
N GLN A 117 14.47 9.50 13.24
CA GLN A 117 14.95 9.58 14.62
C GLN A 117 16.24 8.80 14.86
N GLN A 118 16.50 7.76 14.07
CA GLN A 118 17.65 6.86 14.25
C GLN A 118 18.86 7.26 13.42
N LEU A 119 18.67 7.92 12.28
CA LEU A 119 19.72 8.27 11.33
C LEU A 119 20.35 9.63 11.63
N SER A 120 21.63 9.77 11.25
CA SER A 120 22.27 11.07 11.13
C SER A 120 21.61 11.89 10.01
N GLU A 121 21.72 13.21 10.06
CA GLU A 121 21.17 14.08 9.01
C GLU A 121 21.75 13.75 7.62
N GLU A 122 23.04 13.43 7.55
CA GLU A 122 23.71 13.05 6.30
C GLU A 122 23.15 11.72 5.74
N ASP A 123 23.02 10.70 6.59
CA ASP A 123 22.51 9.38 6.19
C ASP A 123 21.04 9.45 5.78
N ARG A 124 20.24 10.26 6.50
CA ARG A 124 18.85 10.53 6.17
C ARG A 124 18.70 11.22 4.81
N ASN A 125 19.48 12.28 4.57
CA ASN A 125 19.45 13.01 3.30
C ASN A 125 19.86 12.09 2.13
N LYS A 126 20.90 11.27 2.33
CA LYS A 126 21.35 10.28 1.34
C LYS A 126 20.29 9.22 1.08
N PHE A 127 19.59 8.76 2.12
CA PHE A 127 18.49 7.81 1.96
C PHE A 127 17.39 8.39 1.07
N TYR A 128 16.84 9.56 1.43
CA TYR A 128 15.72 10.13 0.66
C TYR A 128 16.12 10.53 -0.75
N GLN A 129 17.36 10.99 -0.96
CA GLN A 129 17.87 11.27 -2.30
C GLN A 129 17.87 10.01 -3.18
N VAL A 130 18.32 8.88 -2.64
CA VAL A 130 18.33 7.60 -3.39
C VAL A 130 16.92 7.05 -3.56
N PHE A 131 16.09 7.13 -2.52
CA PHE A 131 14.71 6.63 -2.56
C PHE A 131 13.87 7.39 -3.60
N TYR A 132 13.75 8.71 -3.46
CA TYR A 132 12.95 9.52 -4.38
C TYR A 132 13.58 9.64 -5.78
N GLY A 133 14.91 9.52 -5.88
CA GLY A 133 15.60 9.47 -7.17
C GLY A 133 15.32 8.21 -8.00
N ALA A 134 14.66 7.19 -7.43
CA ALA A 134 14.27 5.99 -8.17
C ALA A 134 12.98 6.15 -9.00
N PHE A 135 12.23 7.22 -8.76
CA PHE A 135 10.95 7.51 -9.43
C PHE A 135 11.17 8.50 -10.58
N ASP A 136 10.44 8.32 -11.68
CA ASP A 136 10.49 9.28 -12.80
C ASP A 136 9.97 10.66 -12.38
N ASP A 137 8.95 10.68 -11.51
CA ASP A 137 8.45 11.87 -10.84
C ASP A 137 8.35 11.64 -9.33
N GLN A 138 9.30 12.25 -8.60
CA GLN A 138 9.33 12.21 -7.13
C GLN A 138 8.07 12.81 -6.48
N PHE A 139 7.40 13.77 -7.13
CA PHE A 139 6.21 14.40 -6.57
C PHE A 139 5.02 13.45 -6.63
N THR A 140 4.88 12.68 -7.72
CA THR A 140 3.87 11.62 -7.81
C THR A 140 4.03 10.57 -6.72
N ALA A 141 5.27 10.19 -6.38
CA ALA A 141 5.54 9.26 -5.28
C ALA A 141 5.18 9.86 -3.91
N MET A 142 5.56 11.11 -3.67
CA MET A 142 5.22 11.84 -2.45
C MET A 142 3.69 11.96 -2.28
N ASP A 143 3.00 12.35 -3.35
CA ASP A 143 1.54 12.51 -3.36
C ASP A 143 0.84 11.17 -3.13
N ALA A 144 1.31 10.07 -3.71
CA ALA A 144 0.75 8.75 -3.48
C ALA A 144 0.83 8.35 -1.99
N ILE A 145 1.98 8.57 -1.35
CA ILE A 145 2.19 8.28 0.07
C ILE A 145 1.32 9.20 0.93
N LEU A 146 1.30 10.50 0.64
CA LEU A 146 0.53 11.49 1.41
C LEU A 146 -0.97 11.23 1.30
N ASN A 147 -1.50 11.05 0.08
CA ASN A 147 -2.91 10.75 -0.14
C ASN A 147 -3.33 9.43 0.51
N GLY A 148 -2.44 8.43 0.52
CA GLY A 148 -2.64 7.18 1.25
C GLY A 148 -2.80 7.40 2.76
N LYS A 149 -1.90 8.18 3.36
CA LYS A 149 -1.96 8.54 4.79
C LYS A 149 -3.23 9.33 5.15
N GLU A 150 -3.60 10.31 4.34
CA GLU A 150 -4.82 11.09 4.54
C GLU A 150 -6.08 10.22 4.40
N SER A 151 -6.10 9.31 3.43
CA SER A 151 -7.18 8.33 3.25
C SER A 151 -7.31 7.41 4.48
N PHE A 152 -6.19 7.01 5.08
CA PHE A 152 -6.20 6.26 6.32
C PHE A 152 -6.83 7.07 7.46
N ALA A 153 -6.37 8.30 7.67
CA ALA A 153 -6.87 9.19 8.71
C ALA A 153 -8.38 9.49 8.55
N LEU A 154 -8.83 9.79 7.32
CA LEU A 154 -10.23 10.04 7.01
C LEU A 154 -11.11 8.86 7.39
N ARG A 155 -10.70 7.64 7.06
CA ARG A 155 -11.49 6.44 7.37
C ARG A 155 -11.41 6.05 8.84
N ALA A 156 -10.27 6.26 9.50
CA ALA A 156 -10.19 6.14 10.95
C ALA A 156 -11.18 7.09 11.64
N PHE A 157 -11.27 8.34 11.17
CA PHE A 157 -12.23 9.33 11.66
C PHE A 157 -13.68 8.90 11.41
N LYS A 158 -14.01 8.45 10.19
CA LYS A 158 -15.35 7.91 9.87
C LYS A 158 -15.73 6.73 10.77
N ASN A 159 -14.83 5.78 10.98
CA ASN A 159 -15.08 4.63 11.85
C ASN A 159 -15.38 5.05 13.31
N VAL A 160 -14.73 6.10 13.81
CA VAL A 160 -15.03 6.67 15.13
C VAL A 160 -16.42 7.32 15.13
N LEU A 161 -16.76 8.10 14.11
CA LEU A 161 -18.10 8.71 13.99
C LEU A 161 -19.21 7.65 13.89
N ASP A 162 -19.02 6.62 13.07
CA ASP A 162 -19.98 5.52 12.92
C ASP A 162 -20.19 4.80 14.25
N LYS A 163 -19.10 4.53 14.98
CA LYS A 163 -19.13 3.83 16.27
C LYS A 163 -19.80 4.62 17.39
N TYR A 164 -19.60 5.93 17.44
CA TYR A 164 -20.05 6.75 18.58
C TYR A 164 -21.26 7.62 18.30
N ILE A 165 -21.54 7.97 17.04
CA ILE A 165 -22.62 8.89 16.66
C ILE A 165 -23.67 8.20 15.77
N GLY A 166 -23.39 7.01 15.21
CA GLY A 166 -24.35 6.27 14.39
C GLY A 166 -24.71 6.97 13.07
N VAL A 167 -23.87 7.91 12.62
CA VAL A 167 -24.08 8.65 11.38
C VAL A 167 -23.59 7.79 10.22
N ASN A 168 -24.50 7.10 9.54
CA ASN A 168 -24.14 6.44 8.29
C ASN A 168 -23.89 7.53 7.23
N LEU A 169 -22.62 7.77 6.88
CA LEU A 169 -22.22 8.83 5.93
C LEU A 169 -22.44 8.46 4.46
N ASP A 170 -22.96 7.27 4.18
CA ASP A 170 -23.54 6.96 2.88
C ASP A 170 -24.85 7.73 2.76
N GLY A 171 -24.85 8.78 1.93
CA GLY A 171 -26.00 9.68 1.72
C GLY A 171 -27.31 8.97 1.35
N PRO A 172 -28.45 9.71 1.30
CA PRO A 172 -29.75 9.09 1.08
C PRO A 172 -29.80 8.33 -0.26
N LYS A 173 -30.28 7.08 -0.20
CA LYS A 173 -30.58 6.22 -1.36
C LYS A 173 -31.78 6.71 -2.15
#